data_AF-A0A535X796-F1
#
_entry.id   AF-A0A535X796-F1
#
_cell.length_a   1.000
_cell.length_b   1.000
_cell.length_c   1.000
_cell.angle_alpha   90.00
_cell.angle_beta   90.00
_cell.angle_gamma   90.00
#
_symmetry.space_group_name_H-M   'P 1'
#
loop_
_entity.id
_entity.type
_entity.pdbx_description
1 polymer ?
#
loop_
_entity_poly.entity_id
_entity_poly.type
_entity_poly.pdbx_seq_one_letter_code
_entity_poly.pdbx_strand_id
1 'polypeptide(L)'
;MWPNSLESADTMLALCLRFLRRNALRIGVVLGTFALVASFIFVQQMREAFAEQDYQAARNQVLAVQARAAQLGLDTAEYSDLQRQDLTTAAEAPPSATAPFNEGRIAFFSRAAVQESDLKEQLETRMQKLLAETHDSAQAAIRQLSLSLGKARQLGVDDQLLDEFTGLPVKAQVEVNDATTVRAFRAVSTELKAPLSKLSLIIADQETANKLIGEYAAQAAAKDHGDAGLARAGVNAALSQVRADLQTAQIFQMDVTIVDVHVQKLAAQMGSKATVADLEQINGGLTVQDKVLQAAMSQTLPEKALTISLKEQVIRAYSHGQQVFWTYVTTGRPGLETDPGSFKVYWKISPWTMHSPWPKGSPYWYPDSKVRMVMWFNGGAGIHDAYWRSRYGPGTQFPHYDPTGEDNGTHGCVNVPYSNMVWLWNWTPTGTPVIVY
;
A
#
# COMPACT_ATOMS: atom_id res chain seq x y z
N MET A 1 57.85 86.90 66.18
CA MET A 1 56.77 87.85 65.82
C MET A 1 55.82 87.18 64.83
N TRP A 2 55.16 86.11 65.27
CA TRP A 2 54.16 85.35 64.51
C TRP A 2 52.89 85.37 65.38
N PRO A 3 51.77 85.92 64.91
CA PRO A 3 50.58 86.04 65.74
C PRO A 3 49.93 84.68 65.93
N ASN A 4 49.41 84.48 67.14
CA ASN A 4 48.63 83.35 67.62
C ASN A 4 47.65 82.81 66.56
N SER A 5 48.00 81.69 65.93
CA SER A 5 47.08 80.86 65.14
C SER A 5 46.23 79.93 66.02
N LEU A 6 46.35 80.02 67.35
CA LEU A 6 45.65 79.16 68.32
C LEU A 6 44.38 79.81 68.92
N GLU A 7 44.32 81.14 69.05
CA GLU A 7 43.14 81.82 69.63
C GLU A 7 41.91 81.86 68.71
N SER A 8 42.10 81.78 67.38
CA SER A 8 40.98 81.71 66.42
C SER A 8 40.39 80.30 66.30
N ALA A 9 41.18 79.26 66.58
CA ALA A 9 40.72 77.87 66.56
C ALA A 9 39.86 77.53 67.78
N ASP A 10 40.27 77.98 68.98
CA ASP A 10 39.54 77.71 70.24
C ASP A 10 38.20 78.45 70.33
N THR A 11 38.12 79.68 69.79
CA THR A 11 36.84 80.41 69.70
C THR A 11 35.89 79.80 68.65
N MET A 12 36.41 79.33 67.51
CA MET A 12 35.60 78.57 66.53
C MET A 12 35.08 77.25 67.12
N LEU A 13 35.92 76.51 67.85
CA LEU A 13 35.55 75.23 68.45
C LEU A 13 34.46 75.41 69.53
N ALA A 14 34.59 76.43 70.38
CA ALA A 14 33.61 76.76 71.40
C ALA A 14 32.26 77.23 70.82
N LEU A 15 32.27 77.98 69.71
CA LEU A 15 31.07 78.38 68.96
C LEU A 15 30.40 77.17 68.26
N CYS A 16 31.18 76.28 67.65
CA CYS A 16 30.69 75.02 67.07
C CYS A 16 30.06 74.11 68.13
N LEU A 17 30.69 73.94 69.29
CA LEU A 17 30.16 73.14 70.40
C LEU A 17 28.88 73.72 71.00
N ARG A 18 28.76 75.05 71.12
CA ARG A 18 27.52 75.72 71.54
C ARG A 18 26.42 75.58 70.49
N PHE A 19 26.74 75.70 69.20
CA PHE A 19 25.80 75.48 68.09
C PHE A 19 25.30 74.03 68.03
N LEU A 20 26.21 73.05 68.17
CA LEU A 20 25.90 71.62 68.23
C LEU A 20 25.04 71.29 69.45
N ARG A 21 25.35 71.80 70.65
CA ARG A 21 24.50 71.58 71.85
C ARG A 21 23.13 72.23 71.73
N ARG A 22 23.04 73.46 71.21
CA ARG A 22 21.76 74.19 71.07
C ARG A 22 20.86 73.60 69.97
N ASN A 23 21.45 72.95 68.97
CA ASN A 23 20.74 72.28 67.88
C ASN A 23 20.80 70.75 67.94
N ALA A 24 21.32 70.14 69.02
CA ALA A 24 21.59 68.70 69.11
C ALA A 24 20.34 67.86 68.81
N LEU A 25 19.18 68.30 69.31
CA LEU A 25 17.91 67.65 69.07
C LEU A 25 17.47 67.77 67.60
N ARG A 26 17.69 68.92 66.95
CA ARG A 26 17.40 69.14 65.53
C ARG A 26 18.34 68.33 64.63
N ILE A 27 19.62 68.29 64.96
CA ILE A 27 20.64 67.50 64.25
C ILE A 27 20.35 66.00 64.40
N GLY A 28 19.99 65.54 65.61
CA GLY A 28 19.57 64.16 65.85
C GLY A 28 18.32 63.75 65.07
N VAL A 29 17.30 64.62 64.99
CA VAL A 29 16.11 64.40 64.15
C VAL A 29 16.47 64.34 62.66
N VAL A 30 17.36 65.22 62.18
CA VAL A 30 17.82 65.21 60.78
C VAL A 30 18.63 63.94 60.46
N LEU A 31 19.55 63.53 61.33
CA LEU A 31 20.33 62.30 61.12
C LEU A 31 19.46 61.04 61.23
N GLY A 32 18.50 61.01 62.16
CA GLY A 32 17.55 59.91 62.30
C GLY A 32 16.60 59.78 61.11
N THR A 33 16.10 60.91 60.58
CA THR A 33 15.28 60.91 59.35
C THR A 33 16.10 60.53 58.12
N PHE A 34 17.35 60.96 58.02
CA PHE A 34 18.25 60.53 56.94
C PHE A 34 18.54 59.03 57.00
N ALA A 35 18.79 58.48 58.19
CA ALA A 35 18.97 57.04 58.38
C ALA A 35 17.70 56.25 58.02
N LEU A 36 16.52 56.72 58.42
CA LEU A 36 15.24 56.11 58.05
C LEU A 36 14.99 56.14 56.54
N VAL A 37 15.24 57.27 55.88
CA VAL A 37 15.11 57.39 54.42
C VAL A 37 16.13 56.50 53.70
N ALA A 38 17.37 56.44 54.18
CA ALA A 38 18.40 55.55 53.62
C ALA A 38 18.02 54.06 53.79
N SER A 39 17.52 53.65 54.96
CA SER A 39 17.00 52.29 55.18
C SER A 39 15.79 52.00 54.29
N PHE A 40 14.88 52.96 54.10
CA PHE A 40 13.74 52.80 53.20
C PHE A 40 14.16 52.64 51.74
N ILE A 41 15.10 53.46 51.26
CA ILE A 41 15.70 53.34 49.93
C ILE A 41 16.34 51.96 49.75
N PHE A 42 17.12 51.51 50.74
CA PHE A 42 17.77 50.21 50.71
C PHE A 42 16.76 49.05 50.63
N VAL A 43 15.68 49.10 51.42
CA VAL A 43 14.60 48.10 51.36
C VAL A 43 13.90 48.11 49.99
N GLN A 44 13.64 49.29 49.42
CA GLN A 44 13.04 49.40 48.09
C GLN A 44 13.95 48.84 46.99
N GLN A 45 15.26 49.10 47.06
CA GLN A 45 16.25 48.53 46.16
C GLN A 45 16.34 46.99 46.29
N MET A 46 16.29 46.46 47.51
CA MET A 46 16.24 45.00 47.71
C MET A 46 14.98 44.37 47.12
N ARG A 47 13.80 44.98 47.36
CA ARG A 47 12.53 44.50 46.79
C ARG A 47 12.54 44.48 45.26
N GLU A 48 13.11 45.52 44.65
CA GLU A 48 13.29 45.57 43.19
C GLU A 48 14.22 44.47 42.70
N ALA A 49 15.39 44.29 43.34
CA ALA A 49 16.34 43.25 42.98
C ALA A 49 15.73 41.84 43.09
N PHE A 50 14.92 41.58 44.13
CA PHE A 50 14.19 40.31 44.25
C PHE A 50 13.14 40.14 43.16
N ALA A 51 12.34 41.17 42.85
CA ALA A 51 11.34 41.09 41.78
C ALA A 51 12.00 40.85 40.40
N GLU A 52 13.12 41.51 40.13
CA GLU A 52 13.90 41.27 38.91
C GLU A 52 14.48 39.85 38.88
N GLN A 53 15.02 39.36 39.99
CA GLN A 53 15.50 37.99 40.12
C GLN A 53 14.38 36.96 39.89
N ASP A 54 13.19 37.19 40.44
CA ASP A 54 12.01 36.32 40.27
C ASP A 54 11.58 36.27 38.80
N TYR A 55 11.56 37.41 38.11
CA TYR A 55 11.29 37.47 36.67
C TYR A 55 12.33 36.66 35.87
N GLN A 56 13.63 36.88 36.12
CA GLN A 56 14.68 36.14 35.42
C GLN A 56 14.60 34.62 35.69
N ALA A 57 14.25 34.23 36.92
CA ALA A 57 14.03 32.84 37.27
C ALA A 57 12.83 32.23 36.54
N ALA A 58 11.69 32.94 36.50
CA ALA A 58 10.49 32.49 35.79
C ALA A 58 10.76 32.34 34.28
N ARG A 59 11.43 33.31 33.66
CA ARG A 59 11.79 33.26 32.24
C ARG A 59 12.74 32.10 31.93
N ASN A 60 13.75 31.85 32.76
CA ASN A 60 14.63 30.70 32.60
C ASN A 60 13.86 29.36 32.67
N GLN A 61 12.79 29.29 33.47
CA GLN A 61 11.91 28.11 33.49
C GLN A 61 11.14 27.96 32.18
N VAL A 62 10.58 29.04 31.62
CA VAL A 62 9.90 29.01 30.32
C VAL A 62 10.85 28.51 29.21
N LEU A 63 12.06 29.05 29.14
CA LEU A 63 13.07 28.62 28.17
C LEU A 63 13.44 27.14 28.34
N ALA A 64 13.54 26.65 29.58
CA ALA A 64 13.79 25.25 29.86
C ALA A 64 12.63 24.35 29.38
N VAL A 65 11.37 24.76 29.58
CA VAL A 65 10.21 24.03 29.09
C VAL A 65 10.13 24.06 27.56
N GLN A 66 10.47 25.18 26.91
CA GLN A 66 10.58 25.26 25.45
C GLN A 66 11.65 24.29 24.90
N ALA A 67 12.80 24.21 25.55
CA ALA A 67 13.85 23.24 25.18
C ALA A 67 13.37 21.78 25.37
N ARG A 68 12.63 21.49 26.45
CA ARG A 68 12.02 20.18 26.69
C ARG A 68 10.97 19.83 25.65
N ALA A 69 10.13 20.79 25.24
CA ALA A 69 9.15 20.60 24.17
C ALA A 69 9.84 20.18 22.85
N ALA A 70 10.94 20.84 22.49
CA ALA A 70 11.74 20.46 21.33
C ALA A 70 12.39 19.06 21.47
N GLN A 71 12.85 18.70 22.67
CA GLN A 71 13.40 17.35 22.95
C GLN A 71 12.35 16.25 22.85
N LEU A 72 11.12 16.50 23.31
CA LEU A 72 9.98 15.59 23.11
C LEU A 72 9.49 15.55 21.65
N GLY A 73 10.00 16.46 20.82
CA GLY A 73 9.74 16.50 19.38
C GLY A 73 8.39 17.11 19.02
N LEU A 74 7.93 18.09 19.79
CA LEU A 74 6.88 18.99 19.36
C LEU A 74 7.39 19.85 18.20
N ASP A 75 6.54 20.08 17.21
CA ASP A 75 6.84 21.00 16.12
C ASP A 75 6.71 22.44 16.62
N THR A 76 7.56 23.34 16.10
CA THR A 76 7.57 24.75 16.50
C THR A 76 6.20 25.43 16.34
N ALA A 77 5.44 25.02 15.32
CA ALA A 77 4.08 25.53 15.09
C ALA A 77 3.13 25.26 16.26
N GLU A 78 3.32 24.18 17.02
CA GLU A 78 2.40 23.71 18.07
C GLU A 78 2.45 24.56 19.35
N TYR A 79 3.51 25.36 19.53
CA TYR A 79 3.68 26.25 20.68
C TYR A 79 4.19 27.65 20.31
N SER A 80 4.17 28.00 19.02
CA SER A 80 4.65 29.28 18.48
C SER A 80 3.88 30.51 18.99
N ASP A 81 2.62 30.35 19.41
CA ASP A 81 1.82 31.37 20.08
C ASP A 81 2.40 31.71 21.46
N LEU A 82 2.70 30.69 22.27
CA LEU A 82 3.28 30.84 23.61
C LEU A 82 4.71 31.40 23.53
N GLN A 83 5.49 30.96 22.54
CA GLN A 83 6.83 31.50 22.29
C GLN A 83 6.79 32.99 21.91
N ARG A 84 5.79 33.42 21.12
CA ARG A 84 5.61 34.84 20.80
C ARG A 84 5.20 35.67 22.01
N GLN A 85 4.44 35.11 22.95
CA GLN A 85 4.06 35.80 24.18
C GLN A 85 5.27 36.01 25.10
N ASP A 86 6.12 35.00 25.30
CA ASP A 86 7.42 35.13 26.00
C ASP A 86 8.29 36.22 25.35
N LEU A 87 8.46 36.18 24.03
CA LEU A 87 9.22 37.22 23.31
C LEU A 87 8.63 38.63 23.47
N THR A 88 7.30 38.74 23.62
CA THR A 88 6.62 40.03 23.84
C THR A 88 6.91 40.54 25.24
N THR A 89 6.72 39.71 26.27
CA THR A 89 7.05 40.04 27.68
C THR A 89 8.52 40.43 27.82
N ALA A 90 9.41 39.68 27.16
CA ALA A 90 10.84 39.91 27.16
C ALA A 90 11.29 41.22 26.48
N ALA A 91 10.48 41.74 25.55
CA ALA A 91 10.77 42.97 24.82
C ALA A 91 10.30 44.23 25.56
N GLU A 92 9.49 44.09 26.61
CA GLU A 92 9.04 45.24 27.40
C GLU A 92 10.19 45.87 28.20
N ALA A 93 10.29 47.20 28.14
CA ALA A 93 11.31 47.95 28.88
C ALA A 93 10.81 48.33 30.29
N PRO A 94 11.57 48.04 31.36
CA PRO A 94 11.18 48.45 32.70
C PRO A 94 11.21 49.99 32.82
N PRO A 95 10.28 50.61 33.56
CA PRO A 95 10.22 52.06 33.71
C PRO A 95 11.51 52.63 34.35
N SER A 96 11.80 53.92 34.16
CA SER A 96 12.99 54.56 34.73
C SER A 96 13.00 54.49 36.26
N ALA A 97 14.15 54.18 36.86
CA ALA A 97 14.31 54.17 38.32
C ALA A 97 14.33 55.60 38.88
N THR A 98 13.51 55.87 39.90
CA THR A 98 13.43 57.18 40.56
C THR A 98 13.51 57.00 42.07
N ALA A 99 14.73 56.83 42.60
CA ALA A 99 14.93 56.76 44.05
C ALA A 99 14.32 58.01 44.74
N PRO A 100 13.63 57.88 45.89
CA PRO A 100 13.46 56.67 46.70
C PRO A 100 12.26 55.77 46.29
N PHE A 101 11.56 56.06 45.20
CA PHE A 101 10.28 55.43 44.81
C PHE A 101 10.45 54.54 43.56
N ASN A 102 10.67 53.23 43.78
CA ASN A 102 10.85 52.24 42.71
C ASN A 102 9.64 51.31 42.51
N GLU A 103 8.48 51.63 43.10
CA GLU A 103 7.27 50.76 43.05
C GLU A 103 6.81 50.44 41.62
N GLY A 104 6.98 51.35 40.66
CA GLY A 104 6.64 51.11 39.26
C GLY A 104 7.49 50.00 38.60
N ARG A 105 8.79 49.93 38.96
CA ARG A 105 9.72 48.89 38.48
C ARG A 105 9.46 47.56 39.18
N ILE A 106 9.24 47.59 40.50
CA ILE A 106 8.85 46.41 41.28
C ILE A 106 7.58 45.78 40.67
N ALA A 107 6.53 46.59 40.47
CA ALA A 107 5.28 46.12 39.89
C ALA A 107 5.43 45.62 38.45
N PHE A 108 6.34 46.21 37.66
CA PHE A 108 6.68 45.71 36.33
C PHE A 108 7.26 44.31 36.39
N PHE A 109 8.35 44.09 37.15
CA PHE A 109 8.99 42.79 37.25
C PHE A 109 8.10 41.73 37.88
N SER A 110 7.32 42.08 38.91
CA SER A 110 6.35 41.14 39.51
C SER A 110 5.26 40.72 38.51
N ARG A 111 4.74 41.62 37.67
CA ARG A 111 3.79 41.25 36.62
C ARG A 111 4.42 40.37 35.54
N ALA A 112 5.62 40.72 35.09
CA ALA A 112 6.36 39.93 34.10
C ALA A 112 6.65 38.51 34.64
N ALA A 113 7.05 38.38 35.91
CA ALA A 113 7.28 37.09 36.55
C ALA A 113 6.01 36.21 36.59
N VAL A 114 4.84 36.80 36.85
CA VAL A 114 3.55 36.10 36.82
C VAL A 114 3.20 35.67 35.39
N GLN A 115 3.37 36.56 34.40
CA GLN A 115 3.14 36.23 32.99
C GLN A 115 4.03 35.07 32.51
N GLU A 116 5.33 35.08 32.85
CA GLU A 116 6.24 33.97 32.55
C GLU A 116 5.81 32.66 33.24
N SER A 117 5.34 32.74 34.48
CA SER A 117 4.84 31.57 35.22
C SER A 117 3.59 30.97 34.57
N ASP A 118 2.65 31.81 34.14
CA ASP A 118 1.43 31.40 33.42
C ASP A 118 1.79 30.78 32.06
N LEU A 119 2.76 31.34 31.34
CA LEU A 119 3.25 30.79 30.07
C LEU A 119 3.87 29.41 30.24
N LYS A 120 4.66 29.23 31.30
CA LYS A 120 5.23 27.93 31.65
C LYS A 120 4.14 26.89 31.88
N GLU A 121 3.13 27.19 32.70
CA GLU A 121 2.04 26.26 33.00
C GLU A 121 1.23 25.89 31.74
N GLN A 122 0.96 26.87 30.88
CA GLN A 122 0.29 26.64 29.59
C GLN A 122 1.12 25.72 28.67
N LEU A 123 2.43 25.94 28.59
CA LEU A 123 3.33 25.14 27.77
C LEU A 123 3.45 23.70 28.30
N GLU A 124 3.59 23.53 29.62
CA GLU A 124 3.61 22.22 30.27
C GLU A 124 2.30 21.46 30.05
N THR A 125 1.15 22.12 30.21
CA THR A 125 -0.17 21.54 29.95
C THR A 125 -0.30 21.10 28.50
N ARG A 126 0.12 21.93 27.55
CA ARG A 126 0.07 21.60 26.12
C ARG A 126 0.97 20.43 25.76
N MET A 127 2.18 20.39 26.35
CA MET A 127 3.13 19.30 26.18
C MET A 127 2.56 17.96 26.67
N GLN A 128 1.95 17.93 27.86
CA GLN A 128 1.30 16.73 28.39
C GLN A 128 0.12 16.28 27.52
N LYS A 129 -0.70 17.24 27.07
CA LYS A 129 -1.82 16.96 26.17
C LYS A 129 -1.37 16.31 24.86
N LEU A 130 -0.37 16.88 24.19
CA LEU A 130 0.15 16.32 22.93
C LEU A 130 0.78 14.95 23.12
N LEU A 131 1.47 14.72 24.26
CA LEU A 131 2.01 13.41 24.60
C LEU A 131 0.90 12.36 24.72
N ALA A 132 -0.17 12.67 25.46
CA ALA A 132 -1.32 11.79 25.62
C ALA A 132 -2.06 11.55 24.29
N GLU A 133 -2.36 12.60 23.53
CA GLU A 133 -3.07 12.49 22.24
C GLU A 133 -2.29 11.65 21.22
N THR A 134 -0.97 11.85 21.13
CA THR A 134 -0.15 11.08 20.19
C THR A 134 0.03 9.63 20.63
N HIS A 135 0.19 9.37 21.93
CA HIS A 135 0.16 8.02 22.48
C HIS A 135 -1.16 7.31 22.16
N ASP A 136 -2.30 7.95 22.42
CA ASP A 136 -3.62 7.36 22.20
C ASP A 136 -3.91 7.12 20.72
N SER A 137 -3.45 8.02 19.84
CA SER A 137 -3.49 7.83 18.39
C SER A 137 -2.69 6.60 17.95
N ALA A 138 -1.47 6.42 18.47
CA ALA A 138 -0.64 5.25 18.15
C ALA A 138 -1.31 3.95 18.64
N GLN A 139 -1.82 3.95 19.87
CA GLN A 139 -2.60 2.83 20.44
C GLN A 139 -3.85 2.52 19.61
N ALA A 140 -4.57 3.54 19.14
CA ALA A 140 -5.74 3.35 18.28
C ALA A 140 -5.38 2.70 16.94
N ALA A 141 -4.27 3.13 16.32
CA ALA A 141 -3.78 2.54 15.07
C ALA A 141 -3.41 1.05 15.24
N ILE A 142 -2.75 0.68 16.35
CA ILE A 142 -2.41 -0.73 16.67
C ILE A 142 -3.68 -1.57 16.85
N ARG A 143 -4.67 -1.06 17.61
CA ARG A 143 -5.96 -1.72 17.79
C ARG A 143 -6.70 -1.89 16.47
N GLN A 144 -6.74 -0.86 15.63
CA GLN A 144 -7.38 -0.92 14.33
C GLN A 144 -6.71 -1.97 13.43
N LEU A 145 -5.38 -2.08 13.45
CA LEU A 145 -4.67 -3.08 12.67
C LEU A 145 -5.02 -4.49 13.15
N SER A 146 -5.02 -4.72 14.46
CA SER A 146 -5.39 -6.01 15.06
C SER A 146 -6.84 -6.41 14.73
N LEU A 147 -7.77 -5.48 14.82
CA LEU A 147 -9.18 -5.70 14.47
C LEU A 147 -9.36 -5.98 12.99
N SER A 148 -8.66 -5.23 12.13
CA SER A 148 -8.69 -5.43 10.67
C SER A 148 -8.14 -6.79 10.30
N LEU A 149 -7.05 -7.24 10.92
CA LEU A 149 -6.50 -8.59 10.71
C LEU A 149 -7.48 -9.69 11.16
N GLY A 150 -8.15 -9.49 12.30
CA GLY A 150 -9.21 -10.38 12.75
C GLY A 150 -10.37 -10.46 11.74
N LYS A 151 -10.83 -9.30 11.24
CA LYS A 151 -11.88 -9.21 10.22
C LYS A 151 -11.46 -9.89 8.90
N ALA A 152 -10.24 -9.67 8.43
CA ALA A 152 -9.72 -10.29 7.21
C ALA A 152 -9.74 -11.83 7.31
N ARG A 153 -9.29 -12.39 8.44
CA ARG A 153 -9.38 -13.84 8.69
C ARG A 153 -10.81 -14.36 8.75
N GLN A 154 -11.72 -13.61 9.38
CA GLN A 154 -13.15 -13.96 9.43
C GLN A 154 -13.80 -13.99 8.04
N LEU A 155 -13.37 -13.09 7.15
CA LEU A 155 -13.84 -13.03 5.76
C LEU A 155 -13.18 -14.08 4.86
N GLY A 156 -12.19 -14.82 5.35
CA GLY A 156 -11.51 -15.87 4.61
C GLY A 156 -10.41 -15.38 3.66
N VAL A 157 -9.84 -14.19 3.89
CA VAL A 157 -8.65 -13.73 3.16
C VAL A 157 -7.53 -14.76 3.32
N ASP A 158 -6.86 -15.11 2.22
CA ASP A 158 -5.78 -16.12 2.27
C ASP A 158 -4.60 -15.67 3.14
N ASP A 159 -4.08 -16.62 3.92
CA ASP A 159 -3.00 -16.37 4.88
C ASP A 159 -1.74 -15.78 4.22
N GLN A 160 -1.43 -16.19 2.98
CA GLN A 160 -0.30 -15.63 2.22
C GLN A 160 -0.40 -14.12 1.98
N LEU A 161 -1.62 -13.59 1.83
CA LEU A 161 -1.84 -12.15 1.72
C LEU A 161 -1.73 -11.44 3.08
N LEU A 162 -1.85 -12.19 4.18
CA LEU A 162 -1.76 -11.68 5.54
C LEU A 162 -0.36 -11.78 6.14
N ASP A 163 0.53 -12.57 5.55
CA ASP A 163 1.89 -12.82 6.05
C ASP A 163 2.68 -11.54 6.29
N GLU A 164 2.61 -10.57 5.38
CA GLU A 164 3.31 -9.28 5.51
C GLU A 164 2.86 -8.43 6.69
N PHE A 165 1.66 -8.67 7.22
CA PHE A 165 1.12 -7.98 8.39
C PHE A 165 1.39 -8.73 9.70
N THR A 166 1.89 -9.95 9.61
CA THR A 166 2.13 -10.82 10.76
C THR A 166 3.21 -10.22 11.65
N GLY A 167 2.93 -10.13 12.95
CA GLY A 167 3.85 -9.54 13.93
C GLY A 167 3.86 -8.01 13.99
N LEU A 168 3.31 -7.29 13.01
CA LEU A 168 3.26 -5.83 13.03
C LEU A 168 2.56 -5.25 14.27
N PRO A 169 1.38 -5.76 14.72
CA PRO A 169 0.75 -5.24 15.93
C PRO A 169 1.62 -5.40 17.18
N VAL A 170 2.33 -6.52 17.30
CA VAL A 170 3.21 -6.81 18.45
C VAL A 170 4.42 -5.89 18.42
N LYS A 171 5.06 -5.74 17.25
CA LYS A 171 6.19 -4.83 17.06
C LYS A 171 5.80 -3.39 17.43
N ALA A 172 4.71 -2.89 16.87
CA ALA A 172 4.24 -1.54 17.13
C ALA A 172 3.84 -1.34 18.60
N GLN A 173 3.26 -2.35 19.26
CA GLN A 173 2.97 -2.28 20.69
C GLN A 173 4.24 -2.14 21.54
N VAL A 174 5.31 -2.88 21.20
CA VAL A 174 6.61 -2.74 21.88
C VAL A 174 7.16 -1.32 21.69
N GLU A 175 7.14 -0.81 20.46
CA GLU A 175 7.61 0.56 20.16
C GLU A 175 6.83 1.63 20.93
N VAL A 176 5.51 1.49 21.08
CA VAL A 176 4.71 2.42 21.89
C VAL A 176 5.00 2.28 23.37
N ASN A 177 5.22 1.06 23.88
CA ASN A 177 5.56 0.85 25.29
C ASN A 177 6.92 1.47 25.67
N ASP A 178 7.88 1.44 24.75
CA ASP A 178 9.23 1.99 24.95
C ASP A 178 9.31 3.50 24.65
N ALA A 179 8.33 4.05 23.94
CA ALA A 179 8.30 5.45 23.53
C ALA A 179 7.95 6.39 24.70
N THR A 180 8.68 7.51 24.78
CA THR A 180 8.50 8.55 25.80
C THR A 180 8.33 9.95 25.21
N THR A 181 8.25 10.07 23.87
CA THR A 181 8.24 11.35 23.15
C THR A 181 7.10 11.42 22.14
N VAL A 182 6.61 12.63 21.88
CA VAL A 182 5.57 12.91 20.87
C VAL A 182 6.02 12.42 19.49
N ARG A 183 7.29 12.67 19.14
CA ARG A 183 7.88 12.21 17.87
C ARG A 183 7.85 10.69 17.72
N ALA A 184 8.17 9.94 18.78
CA ALA A 184 8.18 8.48 18.73
C ALA A 184 6.76 7.91 18.52
N PHE A 185 5.75 8.42 19.24
CA PHE A 185 4.35 8.00 19.02
C PHE A 185 3.85 8.33 17.61
N ARG A 186 4.22 9.50 17.07
CA ARG A 186 3.92 9.89 15.68
C ARG A 186 4.59 8.96 14.67
N ALA A 187 5.82 8.53 14.93
CA ALA A 187 6.55 7.61 14.05
C ALA A 187 5.79 6.27 13.93
N VAL A 188 5.33 5.69 15.04
CA VAL A 188 4.52 4.46 15.02
C VAL A 188 3.23 4.67 14.22
N SER A 189 2.50 5.75 14.49
CA SER A 189 1.25 6.06 13.76
C SER A 189 1.50 6.21 12.25
N THR A 190 2.64 6.79 11.87
CA THR A 190 3.03 6.97 10.47
C THR A 190 3.40 5.65 9.81
N GLU A 191 4.16 4.79 10.49
CA GLU A 191 4.55 3.46 10.01
C GLU A 191 3.32 2.57 9.75
N LEU A 192 2.30 2.65 10.60
CA LEU A 192 1.09 1.84 10.46
C LEU A 192 0.11 2.31 9.39
N LYS A 193 0.26 3.54 8.85
CA LYS A 193 -0.69 4.12 7.90
C LYS A 193 -0.79 3.33 6.58
N ALA A 194 0.35 2.95 6.00
CA ALA A 194 0.38 2.19 4.76
C ALA A 194 -0.13 0.74 4.94
N PRO A 195 0.31 -0.03 5.96
CA PRO A 195 -0.26 -1.33 6.26
C PRO A 195 -1.78 -1.30 6.48
N LEU A 196 -2.30 -0.35 7.25
CA LEU A 196 -3.74 -0.21 7.47
C LEU A 196 -4.51 0.04 6.17
N SER A 197 -3.97 0.89 5.30
CA SER A 197 -4.59 1.21 4.00
C SER A 197 -4.56 0.01 3.05
N LYS A 198 -3.46 -0.74 3.03
CA LYS A 198 -3.35 -1.94 2.19
C LYS A 198 -4.30 -3.04 2.67
N LEU A 199 -4.35 -3.28 3.98
CA LEU A 199 -5.23 -4.28 4.58
C LEU A 199 -6.72 -3.92 4.39
N SER A 200 -7.08 -2.64 4.43
CA SER A 200 -8.47 -2.22 4.17
C SER A 200 -8.89 -2.49 2.72
N LEU A 201 -7.98 -2.32 1.75
CA LEU A 201 -8.24 -2.68 0.36
C LEU A 201 -8.41 -4.19 0.18
N ILE A 202 -7.55 -5.00 0.79
CA ILE A 202 -7.66 -6.47 0.77
C ILE A 202 -9.01 -6.92 1.37
N ILE A 203 -9.41 -6.33 2.50
CA ILE A 203 -10.71 -6.61 3.13
C ILE A 203 -11.87 -6.24 2.19
N ALA A 204 -11.83 -5.05 1.57
CA ALA A 204 -12.89 -4.60 0.69
C ALA A 204 -13.02 -5.47 -0.58
N ASP A 205 -11.88 -5.93 -1.12
CA ASP A 205 -11.85 -6.86 -2.25
C ASP A 205 -12.47 -8.21 -1.86
N GLN A 206 -12.09 -8.76 -0.70
CA GLN A 206 -12.66 -10.01 -0.19
C GLN A 206 -14.16 -9.89 0.12
N GLU A 207 -14.62 -8.76 0.66
CA GLU A 207 -16.06 -8.52 0.87
C GLU A 207 -16.82 -8.51 -0.45
N THR A 208 -16.24 -7.90 -1.49
CA THR A 208 -16.81 -7.88 -2.83
C THR A 208 -16.86 -9.28 -3.44
N ALA A 209 -15.79 -10.06 -3.31
CA ALA A 209 -15.75 -11.45 -3.74
C ALA A 209 -16.80 -12.30 -3.02
N ASN A 210 -16.87 -12.23 -1.68
CA ASN A 210 -17.85 -12.98 -0.89
C ASN A 210 -19.29 -12.61 -1.27
N LYS A 211 -19.56 -11.34 -1.57
CA LYS A 211 -20.87 -10.90 -2.07
C LYS A 211 -21.21 -11.56 -3.40
N LEU A 212 -20.29 -11.54 -4.37
CA LEU A 212 -20.51 -12.17 -5.68
C LEU A 212 -20.68 -13.69 -5.55
N ILE A 213 -19.92 -14.34 -4.68
CA ILE A 213 -20.07 -15.77 -4.38
C ILE A 213 -21.49 -16.04 -3.88
N GLY A 214 -21.99 -15.24 -2.94
CA GLY A 214 -23.35 -15.34 -2.44
C GLY A 214 -24.42 -15.15 -3.52
N GLU A 215 -24.23 -14.20 -4.44
CA GLU A 215 -25.13 -13.96 -5.58
C GLU A 215 -25.18 -15.17 -6.53
N TYR A 216 -24.03 -15.75 -6.89
CA TYR A 216 -23.99 -16.94 -7.74
C TYR A 216 -24.47 -18.21 -7.03
N ALA A 217 -24.21 -18.34 -5.73
CA ALA A 217 -24.76 -19.43 -4.92
C ALA A 217 -26.29 -19.38 -4.88
N ALA A 218 -26.88 -18.19 -4.72
CA ALA A 218 -28.34 -18.02 -4.79
C ALA A 218 -28.91 -18.38 -6.17
N GLN A 219 -28.17 -18.08 -7.26
CA GLN A 219 -28.55 -18.52 -8.61
C GLN A 219 -28.46 -20.04 -8.79
N ALA A 220 -27.48 -20.70 -8.15
CA ALA A 220 -27.38 -22.15 -8.15
C ALA A 220 -28.56 -22.79 -7.40
N ALA A 221 -28.87 -22.29 -6.20
CA ALA A 221 -30.00 -22.72 -5.38
C ALA A 221 -31.34 -22.60 -6.13
N ALA A 222 -31.51 -21.51 -6.89
CA ALA A 222 -32.70 -21.30 -7.71
C ALA A 222 -32.83 -22.31 -8.86
N LYS A 223 -31.73 -22.94 -9.31
CA LYS A 223 -31.72 -23.95 -10.38
C LYS A 223 -31.86 -25.38 -9.86
N ASP A 224 -31.30 -25.68 -8.69
CA ASP A 224 -31.36 -27.03 -8.13
C ASP A 224 -32.61 -27.27 -7.28
N HIS A 225 -33.29 -26.21 -6.81
CA HIS A 225 -34.47 -26.29 -5.96
C HIS A 225 -34.28 -27.15 -4.70
N GLY A 226 -33.06 -27.18 -4.15
CA GLY A 226 -32.70 -27.98 -2.97
C GLY A 226 -32.37 -29.44 -3.28
N ASP A 227 -32.31 -29.85 -4.56
CA ASP A 227 -31.93 -31.21 -4.94
C ASP A 227 -30.40 -31.39 -4.91
N ALA A 228 -29.92 -32.33 -4.10
CA ALA A 228 -28.49 -32.57 -3.92
C ALA A 228 -27.80 -33.12 -5.18
N GLY A 229 -28.52 -33.85 -6.04
CA GLY A 229 -27.99 -34.36 -7.31
C GLY A 229 -27.77 -33.23 -8.30
N LEU A 230 -28.75 -32.33 -8.44
CA LEU A 230 -28.66 -31.14 -9.28
C LEU A 230 -27.59 -30.17 -8.77
N ALA A 231 -27.53 -29.91 -7.46
CA ALA A 231 -26.50 -29.07 -6.86
C ALA A 231 -25.09 -29.63 -7.18
N ARG A 232 -24.90 -30.95 -7.01
CA ARG A 232 -23.63 -31.62 -7.33
C ARG A 232 -23.28 -31.54 -8.82
N ALA A 233 -24.27 -31.75 -9.70
CA ALA A 233 -24.09 -31.62 -11.13
C ALA A 233 -23.70 -30.19 -11.53
N GLY A 234 -24.31 -29.18 -10.90
CA GLY A 234 -23.98 -27.77 -11.07
C GLY A 234 -22.53 -27.46 -10.69
N VAL A 235 -22.07 -27.93 -9.53
CA VAL A 235 -20.66 -27.77 -9.12
C VAL A 235 -19.71 -28.46 -10.10
N ASN A 236 -20.01 -29.70 -10.51
CA ASN A 236 -19.18 -30.43 -11.48
C ASN A 236 -19.07 -29.67 -12.81
N ALA A 237 -20.18 -29.09 -13.28
CA ALA A 237 -20.19 -28.29 -14.50
C ALA A 237 -19.34 -27.01 -14.35
N ALA A 238 -19.51 -26.27 -13.24
CA ALA A 238 -18.70 -25.08 -12.96
C ALA A 238 -17.20 -25.41 -12.85
N LEU A 239 -16.85 -26.50 -12.15
CA LEU A 239 -15.47 -26.97 -12.02
C LEU A 239 -14.89 -27.38 -13.38
N SER A 240 -15.67 -28.06 -14.22
CA SER A 240 -15.23 -28.43 -15.56
C SER A 240 -14.99 -27.20 -16.44
N GLN A 241 -15.85 -26.18 -16.33
CA GLN A 241 -15.73 -24.94 -17.10
C GLN A 241 -14.45 -24.19 -16.72
N VAL A 242 -14.26 -23.90 -15.43
CA VAL A 242 -13.09 -23.13 -14.98
C VAL A 242 -11.78 -23.86 -15.26
N ARG A 243 -11.76 -25.20 -15.23
CA ARG A 243 -10.58 -25.99 -15.62
C ARG A 243 -10.27 -25.89 -17.11
N ALA A 244 -11.28 -25.84 -17.96
CA ALA A 244 -11.09 -25.65 -19.41
C ALA A 244 -10.53 -24.24 -19.71
N ASP A 245 -11.01 -23.23 -18.99
CA ASP A 245 -10.50 -21.86 -19.12
C ASP A 245 -9.08 -21.73 -18.56
N LEU A 246 -8.77 -22.39 -17.43
CA LEU A 246 -7.40 -22.49 -16.88
C LEU A 246 -6.44 -23.14 -17.88
N GLN A 247 -6.85 -24.25 -18.50
CA GLN A 247 -6.05 -24.92 -19.51
C GLN A 247 -5.81 -24.00 -20.71
N THR A 248 -6.83 -23.27 -21.15
CA THR A 248 -6.71 -22.30 -22.24
C THR A 248 -5.71 -21.20 -21.87
N ALA A 249 -5.85 -20.59 -20.70
CA ALA A 249 -4.94 -19.57 -20.20
C ALA A 249 -3.49 -20.07 -20.09
N GLN A 250 -3.28 -21.32 -19.66
CA GLN A 250 -1.96 -21.96 -19.62
C GLN A 250 -1.35 -22.18 -21.01
N ILE A 251 -2.14 -22.58 -22.01
CA ILE A 251 -1.68 -22.68 -23.41
C ILE A 251 -1.17 -21.33 -23.90
N PHE A 252 -1.81 -20.24 -23.48
CA PHE A 252 -1.38 -18.87 -23.75
C PHE A 252 -0.33 -18.32 -22.77
N GLN A 253 0.27 -19.16 -21.92
CA GLN A 253 1.33 -18.80 -20.97
C GLN A 253 0.93 -17.71 -19.96
N MET A 254 -0.36 -17.60 -19.63
CA MET A 254 -0.79 -16.73 -18.54
C MET A 254 -0.41 -17.34 -17.18
N ASP A 255 0.02 -16.49 -16.24
CA ASP A 255 0.14 -16.92 -14.84
C ASP A 255 -1.25 -17.06 -14.22
N VAL A 256 -1.65 -18.30 -13.98
CA VAL A 256 -2.95 -18.66 -13.40
C VAL A 256 -2.82 -19.23 -12.00
N THR A 257 -1.64 -19.16 -11.39
CA THR A 257 -1.30 -19.90 -10.16
C THR A 257 -2.30 -19.61 -9.03
N ILE A 258 -2.66 -18.33 -8.85
CA ILE A 258 -3.58 -17.91 -7.79
C ILE A 258 -4.98 -18.49 -8.02
N VAL A 259 -5.54 -18.32 -9.22
CA VAL A 259 -6.87 -18.83 -9.57
C VAL A 259 -6.92 -20.36 -9.47
N ASP A 260 -5.89 -21.05 -9.96
CA ASP A 260 -5.80 -22.51 -9.89
C ASP A 260 -5.79 -23.01 -8.45
N VAL A 261 -5.02 -22.37 -7.55
CA VAL A 261 -5.02 -22.69 -6.11
C VAL A 261 -6.42 -22.52 -5.49
N HIS A 262 -7.14 -21.44 -5.81
CA HIS A 262 -8.50 -21.24 -5.33
C HIS A 262 -9.46 -22.31 -5.84
N VAL A 263 -9.39 -22.63 -7.13
CA VAL A 263 -10.20 -23.69 -7.76
C VAL A 263 -9.92 -25.04 -7.12
N GLN A 264 -8.65 -25.37 -6.84
CA GLN A 264 -8.27 -26.61 -6.17
C GLN A 264 -8.80 -26.67 -4.72
N LYS A 265 -8.70 -25.57 -3.97
CA LYS A 265 -9.23 -25.46 -2.60
C LYS A 265 -10.74 -25.68 -2.56
N LEU A 266 -11.48 -25.05 -3.49
CA LEU A 266 -12.93 -25.22 -3.65
C LEU A 266 -13.30 -26.65 -4.07
N ALA A 267 -12.57 -27.23 -5.03
CA ALA A 267 -12.80 -28.60 -5.47
C ALA A 267 -12.57 -29.62 -4.33
N ALA A 268 -11.58 -29.39 -3.46
CA ALA A 268 -11.31 -30.23 -2.30
C ALA A 268 -12.45 -30.21 -1.25
N GLN A 269 -13.24 -29.13 -1.21
CA GLN A 269 -14.41 -29.03 -0.33
C GLN A 269 -15.61 -29.84 -0.82
N MET A 270 -15.58 -30.39 -2.03
CA MET A 270 -16.66 -31.21 -2.62
C MET A 270 -16.78 -32.62 -2.02
N GLY A 271 -16.53 -32.79 -0.72
CA GLY A 271 -16.64 -34.09 -0.05
C GLY A 271 -18.05 -34.69 -0.08
N SER A 272 -18.15 -35.98 0.26
CA SER A 272 -19.42 -36.71 0.39
C SER A 272 -20.33 -36.18 1.52
N LYS A 273 -19.77 -35.37 2.44
CA LYS A 273 -20.50 -34.73 3.54
C LYS A 273 -21.00 -33.31 3.21
N ALA A 274 -20.69 -32.76 2.04
CA ALA A 274 -21.12 -31.42 1.67
C ALA A 274 -22.65 -31.37 1.56
N THR A 275 -23.26 -30.42 2.28
CA THR A 275 -24.69 -30.12 2.20
C THR A 275 -25.03 -29.46 0.86
N VAL A 276 -26.33 -29.34 0.53
CA VAL A 276 -26.77 -28.61 -0.67
C VAL A 276 -26.27 -27.16 -0.64
N ALA A 277 -26.42 -26.48 0.51
CA ALA A 277 -25.93 -25.12 0.70
C ALA A 277 -24.39 -25.02 0.53
N ASP A 278 -23.63 -26.00 1.03
CA ASP A 278 -22.16 -26.02 0.80
C ASP A 278 -21.85 -26.13 -0.70
N LEU A 279 -22.59 -26.96 -1.44
CA LEU A 279 -22.40 -27.13 -2.88
C LEU A 279 -22.77 -25.86 -3.66
N GLU A 280 -23.85 -25.18 -3.30
CA GLU A 280 -24.22 -23.89 -3.88
C GLU A 280 -23.13 -22.84 -3.64
N GLN A 281 -22.57 -22.77 -2.44
CA GLN A 281 -21.46 -21.87 -2.12
C GLN A 281 -20.19 -22.21 -2.92
N ILE A 282 -19.85 -23.50 -3.04
CA ILE A 282 -18.71 -23.94 -3.87
C ILE A 282 -18.95 -23.59 -5.34
N ASN A 283 -20.18 -23.78 -5.85
CA ASN A 283 -20.55 -23.41 -7.21
C ASN A 283 -20.38 -21.89 -7.44
N GLY A 284 -20.86 -21.08 -6.50
CA GLY A 284 -20.66 -19.64 -6.51
C GLY A 284 -19.18 -19.25 -6.52
N GLY A 285 -18.37 -19.88 -5.67
CA GLY A 285 -16.92 -19.72 -5.61
C GLY A 285 -16.24 -20.02 -6.96
N LEU A 286 -16.52 -21.18 -7.54
CA LEU A 286 -15.95 -21.59 -8.83
C LEU A 286 -16.38 -20.64 -9.95
N THR A 287 -17.63 -20.20 -9.95
CA THR A 287 -18.14 -19.25 -10.95
C THR A 287 -17.46 -17.89 -10.83
N VAL A 288 -17.19 -17.39 -9.62
CA VAL A 288 -16.44 -16.14 -9.43
C VAL A 288 -15.01 -16.29 -9.97
N GLN A 289 -14.32 -17.39 -9.64
CA GLN A 289 -12.97 -17.66 -10.14
C GLN A 289 -12.92 -17.74 -11.67
N ASP A 290 -13.91 -18.40 -12.28
CA ASP A 290 -14.09 -18.45 -13.74
C ASP A 290 -14.26 -17.06 -14.35
N LYS A 291 -15.07 -16.19 -13.73
CA LYS A 291 -15.27 -14.82 -14.21
C LYS A 291 -14.04 -13.94 -14.07
N VAL A 292 -13.29 -14.07 -12.98
CA VAL A 292 -12.01 -13.39 -12.81
C VAL A 292 -11.03 -13.81 -13.91
N LEU A 293 -10.92 -15.11 -14.16
CA LEU A 293 -10.06 -15.66 -15.20
C LEU A 293 -10.48 -15.19 -16.60
N GLN A 294 -11.77 -15.27 -16.94
CA GLN A 294 -12.31 -14.80 -18.23
C GLN A 294 -12.05 -13.30 -18.44
N ALA A 295 -12.22 -12.48 -17.40
CA ALA A 295 -11.91 -11.05 -17.46
C ALA A 295 -10.42 -10.83 -17.75
N ALA A 296 -9.53 -11.50 -17.02
CA ALA A 296 -8.08 -11.42 -17.24
C ALA A 296 -7.69 -11.88 -18.66
N MET A 297 -8.25 -13.01 -19.12
CA MET A 297 -8.05 -13.54 -20.47
C MET A 297 -8.50 -12.53 -21.53
N SER A 298 -9.68 -11.93 -21.37
CA SER A 298 -10.21 -10.96 -22.34
C SER A 298 -9.35 -9.70 -22.49
N GLN A 299 -8.65 -9.30 -21.43
CA GLN A 299 -7.79 -8.11 -21.40
C GLN A 299 -6.36 -8.42 -21.89
N THR A 300 -5.89 -9.65 -21.69
CA THR A 300 -4.48 -10.01 -21.90
C THR A 300 -4.26 -10.77 -23.21
N LEU A 301 -5.22 -11.60 -23.60
CA LEU A 301 -5.07 -12.47 -24.76
C LEU A 301 -5.35 -11.73 -26.08
N PRO A 302 -4.72 -12.16 -27.19
CA PRO A 302 -5.00 -11.63 -28.52
C PRO A 302 -6.50 -11.71 -28.86
N GLU A 303 -6.98 -10.74 -29.65
CA GLU A 303 -8.35 -10.73 -30.18
C GLU A 303 -8.70 -12.06 -30.87
N LYS A 304 -7.74 -12.61 -31.61
CA LYS A 304 -7.81 -13.90 -32.30
C LYS A 304 -6.53 -14.69 -32.11
N ALA A 305 -6.64 -15.98 -31.89
CA ALA A 305 -5.51 -16.90 -31.88
C ALA A 305 -5.92 -18.30 -32.35
N LEU A 306 -4.94 -19.06 -32.83
CA LEU A 306 -5.07 -20.48 -33.12
C LEU A 306 -4.20 -21.29 -32.16
N THR A 307 -4.69 -22.45 -31.75
CA THR A 307 -3.87 -23.44 -31.04
C THR A 307 -3.95 -24.78 -31.78
N ILE A 308 -2.84 -25.52 -31.79
CA ILE A 308 -2.72 -26.81 -32.46
C ILE A 308 -2.17 -27.79 -31.44
N SER A 309 -3.00 -28.76 -31.04
CA SER A 309 -2.55 -29.84 -30.17
C SER A 309 -2.02 -31.00 -31.00
N LEU A 310 -0.73 -31.32 -30.85
CA LEU A 310 -0.09 -32.47 -31.46
C LEU A 310 -0.57 -33.78 -30.84
N LYS A 311 -0.93 -33.77 -29.55
CA LYS A 311 -1.45 -34.96 -28.86
C LYS A 311 -2.89 -35.27 -29.28
N GLU A 312 -3.75 -34.27 -29.25
CA GLU A 312 -5.17 -34.43 -29.57
C GLU A 312 -5.45 -34.40 -31.08
N GLN A 313 -4.47 -33.99 -31.89
CA GLN A 313 -4.59 -33.81 -33.33
C GLN A 313 -5.79 -32.92 -33.69
N VAL A 314 -5.85 -31.75 -33.06
CA VAL A 314 -6.89 -30.75 -33.28
C VAL A 314 -6.29 -29.36 -33.45
N ILE A 315 -6.94 -28.55 -34.27
CA ILE A 315 -6.76 -27.10 -34.29
C ILE A 315 -7.98 -26.44 -33.67
N ARG A 316 -7.74 -25.42 -32.85
CA ARG A 316 -8.77 -24.59 -32.20
C ARG A 316 -8.57 -23.14 -32.57
N ALA A 317 -9.67 -22.41 -32.68
CA ALA A 317 -9.67 -20.96 -32.86
C ALA A 317 -10.31 -20.29 -31.64
N TYR A 318 -9.65 -19.25 -31.14
CA TYR A 318 -10.04 -18.51 -29.96
C TYR A 318 -10.27 -17.05 -30.29
N SER A 319 -11.38 -16.47 -29.83
CA SER A 319 -11.61 -15.03 -29.85
C SER A 319 -11.64 -14.49 -28.43
N HIS A 320 -10.74 -13.55 -28.08
CA HIS A 320 -10.59 -13.04 -26.71
C HIS A 320 -10.48 -14.15 -25.66
N GLY A 321 -9.72 -15.22 -25.96
CA GLY A 321 -9.58 -16.38 -25.09
C GLY A 321 -10.76 -17.36 -25.08
N GLN A 322 -11.87 -17.06 -25.75
CA GLN A 322 -13.03 -17.94 -25.85
C GLN A 322 -12.95 -18.82 -27.10
N GLN A 323 -13.08 -20.14 -26.96
CA GLN A 323 -13.02 -21.06 -28.09
C GLN A 323 -14.26 -20.87 -28.98
N VAL A 324 -14.05 -20.47 -30.24
CA VAL A 324 -15.13 -20.23 -31.23
C VAL A 324 -15.21 -21.31 -32.30
N PHE A 325 -14.16 -22.13 -32.45
CA PHE A 325 -14.11 -23.21 -33.43
C PHE A 325 -13.08 -24.26 -33.05
N TRP A 326 -13.32 -25.50 -33.47
CA TRP A 326 -12.32 -26.56 -33.44
C TRP A 326 -12.56 -27.57 -34.57
N THR A 327 -11.51 -28.27 -35.00
CA THR A 327 -11.59 -29.43 -35.88
C THR A 327 -10.43 -30.37 -35.64
N TYR A 328 -10.63 -31.66 -35.91
CA TYR A 328 -9.52 -32.59 -36.09
C TYR A 328 -8.63 -32.18 -37.28
N VAL A 329 -7.35 -32.48 -37.14
CA VAL A 329 -6.29 -32.25 -38.13
C VAL A 329 -5.39 -33.48 -38.24
N THR A 330 -4.46 -33.45 -39.18
CA THR A 330 -3.31 -34.36 -39.21
C THR A 330 -2.04 -33.54 -39.27
N THR A 331 -1.11 -33.77 -38.34
CA THR A 331 0.17 -33.07 -38.24
C THR A 331 1.33 -33.90 -38.80
N GLY A 332 2.55 -33.37 -38.70
CA GLY A 332 3.78 -34.02 -39.15
C GLY A 332 4.00 -35.40 -38.55
N ARG A 333 4.51 -36.32 -39.38
CA ARG A 333 4.87 -37.69 -38.98
C ARG A 333 6.22 -37.76 -38.25
N PRO A 334 6.57 -38.88 -37.60
CA PRO A 334 7.90 -39.06 -37.02
C PRO A 334 9.04 -38.79 -38.02
N GLY A 335 10.03 -38.00 -37.61
CA GLY A 335 11.14 -37.51 -38.42
C GLY A 335 10.82 -36.29 -39.30
N LEU A 336 9.56 -35.86 -39.37
CA LEU A 336 9.07 -34.64 -40.04
C LEU A 336 7.93 -34.02 -39.22
N GLU A 337 8.12 -33.99 -37.91
CA GLU A 337 7.12 -33.53 -36.96
C GLU A 337 6.75 -32.06 -37.19
N THR A 338 5.53 -31.69 -36.83
CA THR A 338 5.19 -30.26 -36.72
C THR A 338 5.81 -29.73 -35.44
N ASP A 339 6.70 -28.74 -35.56
CA ASP A 339 7.42 -28.21 -34.40
C ASP A 339 6.46 -27.55 -33.38
N PRO A 340 6.58 -27.87 -32.08
CA PRO A 340 5.90 -27.12 -31.03
C PRO A 340 6.51 -25.72 -30.88
N GLY A 341 5.70 -24.75 -30.45
CA GLY A 341 6.16 -23.38 -30.25
C GLY A 341 5.10 -22.31 -30.48
N SER A 342 5.53 -21.06 -30.29
CA SER A 342 4.70 -19.87 -30.49
C SER A 342 5.06 -19.19 -31.80
N PHE A 343 4.09 -19.14 -32.70
CA PHE A 343 4.23 -18.66 -34.07
C PHE A 343 3.14 -17.62 -34.39
N LYS A 344 3.07 -17.22 -35.66
CA LYS A 344 1.97 -16.41 -36.20
C LYS A 344 1.76 -16.74 -37.66
N VAL A 345 0.52 -16.62 -38.13
CA VAL A 345 0.24 -16.66 -39.57
C VAL A 345 0.94 -15.47 -40.22
N TYR A 346 2.02 -15.72 -40.95
CA TYR A 346 2.81 -14.64 -41.58
C TYR A 346 2.45 -14.43 -43.04
N TRP A 347 1.87 -15.43 -43.70
CA TRP A 347 1.47 -15.31 -45.09
C TRP A 347 0.28 -16.23 -45.42
N LYS A 348 -0.61 -15.73 -46.27
CA LYS A 348 -1.80 -16.44 -46.73
C LYS A 348 -1.81 -16.41 -48.25
N ILE A 349 -1.92 -17.58 -48.89
CA ILE A 349 -2.02 -17.68 -50.34
C ILE A 349 -3.01 -18.76 -50.80
N SER A 350 -3.70 -18.48 -51.91
CA SER A 350 -4.72 -19.33 -52.53
C SER A 350 -4.79 -19.01 -54.03
N PRO A 351 -4.73 -20.01 -54.94
CA PRO A 351 -4.35 -21.40 -54.70
C PRO A 351 -2.83 -21.55 -54.48
N TRP A 352 -2.38 -22.72 -54.05
CA TRP A 352 -0.95 -23.02 -53.88
C TRP A 352 -0.61 -24.46 -54.29
N THR A 353 0.60 -24.68 -54.80
CA THR A 353 1.14 -26.02 -55.06
C THR A 353 2.31 -26.28 -54.14
N MET A 354 2.20 -27.29 -53.30
CA MET A 354 3.26 -27.74 -52.41
C MET A 354 4.30 -28.53 -53.21
N HIS A 355 5.56 -28.11 -53.13
CA HIS A 355 6.69 -28.77 -53.79
C HIS A 355 7.58 -29.43 -52.75
N SER A 356 7.93 -30.71 -52.99
CA SER A 356 8.85 -31.42 -52.11
C SER A 356 10.24 -30.79 -52.13
N PRO A 357 10.81 -30.42 -50.96
CA PRO A 357 12.20 -29.98 -50.87
C PRO A 357 13.18 -31.17 -50.97
N TRP A 358 12.70 -32.40 -50.80
CA TRP A 358 13.52 -33.60 -50.98
C TRP A 358 13.58 -34.02 -52.45
N PRO A 359 14.67 -34.62 -52.93
CA PRO A 359 14.77 -35.17 -54.28
C PRO A 359 13.99 -36.49 -54.42
N LYS A 360 13.55 -36.79 -55.66
CA LYS A 360 12.94 -38.09 -55.99
C LYS A 360 13.86 -39.23 -55.57
N GLY A 361 13.31 -40.22 -54.86
CA GLY A 361 14.06 -41.34 -54.28
C GLY A 361 14.38 -41.18 -52.79
N SER A 362 14.22 -39.98 -52.22
CA SER A 362 14.23 -39.81 -50.76
C SER A 362 13.01 -40.50 -50.12
N PRO A 363 13.14 -41.11 -48.92
CA PRO A 363 11.98 -41.61 -48.16
C PRO A 363 11.01 -40.49 -47.74
N TYR A 364 11.44 -39.24 -47.82
CA TYR A 364 10.66 -38.04 -47.51
C TYR A 364 10.15 -37.30 -48.76
N TRP A 365 10.41 -37.83 -49.95
CA TRP A 365 9.91 -37.23 -51.18
C TRP A 365 8.38 -37.37 -51.27
N TYR A 366 7.72 -36.31 -51.72
CA TYR A 366 6.30 -36.32 -52.08
C TYR A 366 6.07 -35.64 -53.45
N PRO A 367 5.06 -36.09 -54.23
CA PRO A 367 4.71 -35.44 -55.50
C PRO A 367 4.10 -34.06 -55.27
N ASP A 368 4.07 -33.21 -56.30
CA ASP A 368 3.42 -31.91 -56.20
C ASP A 368 1.96 -32.03 -55.74
N SER A 369 1.64 -31.38 -54.62
CA SER A 369 0.32 -31.45 -53.98
C SER A 369 -0.38 -30.10 -54.11
N LYS A 370 -1.49 -30.07 -54.85
CA LYS A 370 -2.29 -28.85 -55.03
C LYS A 370 -3.18 -28.65 -53.82
N VAL A 371 -3.11 -27.48 -53.20
CA VAL A 371 -3.97 -27.07 -52.08
C VAL A 371 -4.78 -25.85 -52.52
N ARG A 372 -6.00 -25.72 -52.01
CA ARG A 372 -6.85 -24.57 -52.35
C ARG A 372 -6.45 -23.34 -51.57
N MET A 373 -5.94 -23.48 -50.34
CA MET A 373 -5.49 -22.38 -49.50
C MET A 373 -4.49 -22.81 -48.44
N VAL A 374 -3.48 -21.98 -48.18
CA VAL A 374 -2.47 -22.21 -47.15
C VAL A 374 -2.21 -20.97 -46.32
N MET A 375 -2.23 -21.15 -45.01
CA MET A 375 -1.80 -20.17 -44.01
C MET A 375 -0.43 -20.59 -43.47
N TRP A 376 0.62 -19.94 -43.92
CA TRP A 376 1.98 -20.20 -43.47
C TRP A 376 2.21 -19.62 -42.08
N PHE A 377 2.80 -20.42 -41.18
CA PHE A 377 2.98 -19.99 -39.78
C PHE A 377 4.37 -20.27 -39.20
N ASN A 378 5.09 -21.31 -39.65
CA ASN A 378 6.42 -21.65 -39.11
C ASN A 378 7.42 -21.98 -40.23
N GLY A 379 8.11 -20.98 -40.79
CA GLY A 379 9.36 -21.16 -41.57
C GLY A 379 9.36 -22.12 -42.77
N GLY A 380 8.21 -22.63 -43.20
CA GLY A 380 8.09 -23.76 -44.14
C GLY A 380 6.94 -24.72 -43.83
N ALA A 381 6.33 -24.64 -42.64
CA ALA A 381 5.09 -25.34 -42.29
C ALA A 381 3.88 -24.41 -42.43
N GLY A 382 2.81 -24.94 -43.03
CA GLY A 382 1.55 -24.25 -43.27
C GLY A 382 0.35 -25.03 -42.74
N ILE A 383 -0.71 -24.31 -42.39
CA ILE A 383 -2.04 -24.84 -42.14
C ILE A 383 -2.78 -24.79 -43.49
N HIS A 384 -3.19 -25.92 -44.03
CA HIS A 384 -3.83 -25.94 -45.35
C HIS A 384 -4.86 -27.05 -45.47
N ASP A 385 -5.70 -26.94 -46.51
CA ASP A 385 -6.65 -27.99 -46.83
C ASP A 385 -5.92 -29.23 -47.36
N ALA A 386 -6.45 -30.39 -46.99
CA ALA A 386 -6.03 -31.66 -47.55
C ALA A 386 -7.26 -32.41 -48.08
N TYR A 387 -7.89 -31.89 -49.14
CA TYR A 387 -9.16 -32.42 -49.65
C TYR A 387 -9.10 -33.89 -50.10
N TRP A 388 -7.89 -34.44 -50.28
CA TRP A 388 -7.66 -35.85 -50.61
C TRP A 388 -7.76 -36.76 -49.38
N ARG A 389 -7.56 -36.26 -48.17
CA ARG A 389 -7.64 -37.07 -46.94
C ARG A 389 -9.07 -37.21 -46.44
N SER A 390 -9.37 -38.38 -45.89
CA SER A 390 -10.67 -38.68 -45.28
C SER A 390 -10.57 -39.07 -43.80
N ARG A 391 -9.35 -39.15 -43.25
CA ARG A 391 -9.09 -39.43 -41.85
C ARG A 391 -8.28 -38.30 -41.22
N TYR A 392 -8.73 -37.86 -40.05
CA TYR A 392 -8.10 -36.82 -39.24
C TYR A 392 -8.27 -37.18 -37.76
N GLY A 393 -7.42 -36.61 -36.91
CA GLY A 393 -7.51 -36.80 -35.46
C GLY A 393 -6.44 -37.76 -34.92
N PRO A 394 -6.57 -38.16 -33.64
CA PRO A 394 -5.53 -38.90 -32.93
C PRO A 394 -5.08 -40.16 -33.68
N GLY A 395 -3.77 -40.30 -33.89
CA GLY A 395 -3.16 -41.43 -34.58
C GLY A 395 -2.87 -41.20 -36.05
N THR A 396 -3.49 -40.19 -36.68
CA THR A 396 -3.28 -39.91 -38.12
C THR A 396 -1.92 -39.32 -38.46
N GLN A 397 -1.16 -38.86 -37.46
CA GLN A 397 0.25 -38.48 -37.61
C GLN A 397 1.18 -39.70 -37.79
N PHE A 398 0.70 -40.91 -37.51
CA PHE A 398 1.44 -42.17 -37.68
C PHE A 398 0.91 -42.95 -38.89
N PRO A 399 1.53 -44.09 -39.26
CA PRO A 399 0.95 -45.01 -40.22
C PRO A 399 -0.47 -45.43 -39.83
N HIS A 400 -1.43 -45.19 -40.71
CA HIS A 400 -2.85 -45.48 -40.51
C HIS A 400 -3.52 -45.77 -41.85
N TYR A 401 -4.75 -46.26 -41.85
CA TYR A 401 -5.51 -46.44 -43.08
C TYR A 401 -6.35 -45.20 -43.42
N ASP A 402 -6.10 -44.56 -44.56
CA ASP A 402 -6.92 -43.52 -45.18
C ASP A 402 -7.37 -43.97 -46.58
N PRO A 403 -8.68 -44.26 -46.79
CA PRO A 403 -9.17 -44.81 -48.05
C PRO A 403 -9.02 -43.89 -49.27
N THR A 404 -8.77 -42.59 -49.08
CA THR A 404 -8.67 -41.62 -50.18
C THR A 404 -7.36 -40.83 -50.17
N GLY A 405 -6.59 -40.94 -49.09
CA GLY A 405 -5.44 -40.12 -48.81
C GLY A 405 -4.15 -40.91 -48.65
N GLU A 406 -3.27 -40.38 -47.82
CA GLU A 406 -2.00 -41.01 -47.49
C GLU A 406 -2.11 -41.69 -46.13
N ASP A 407 -1.64 -42.92 -46.07
CA ASP A 407 -1.61 -43.78 -44.88
C ASP A 407 -0.54 -43.36 -43.85
N ASN A 408 -0.28 -42.05 -43.68
CA ASN A 408 0.75 -41.51 -42.80
C ASN A 408 0.50 -40.03 -42.45
N GLY A 409 1.23 -39.49 -41.47
CA GLY A 409 1.24 -38.07 -41.14
C GLY A 409 1.85 -37.19 -42.25
N THR A 410 1.82 -35.87 -42.03
CA THR A 410 2.28 -34.88 -43.02
C THR A 410 3.81 -34.72 -42.99
N HIS A 411 4.34 -33.83 -43.85
CA HIS A 411 5.75 -33.41 -43.85
C HIS A 411 5.99 -32.14 -42.99
N GLY A 412 5.27 -32.02 -41.87
CA GLY A 412 5.38 -30.89 -40.93
C GLY A 412 4.23 -29.87 -41.04
N CYS A 413 3.48 -29.87 -42.14
CA CYS A 413 2.27 -29.05 -42.29
C CYS A 413 1.10 -29.56 -41.44
N VAL A 414 0.07 -28.74 -41.28
CA VAL A 414 -1.16 -29.11 -40.57
C VAL A 414 -2.28 -29.24 -41.59
N ASN A 415 -2.65 -30.49 -41.87
CA ASN A 415 -3.72 -30.82 -42.81
C ASN A 415 -5.08 -30.67 -42.14
N VAL A 416 -5.95 -29.88 -42.77
CA VAL A 416 -7.30 -29.59 -42.29
C VAL A 416 -8.35 -30.11 -43.29
N PRO A 417 -9.50 -30.63 -42.84
CA PRO A 417 -10.63 -30.90 -43.73
C PRO A 417 -11.02 -29.67 -44.55
N TYR A 418 -11.29 -29.83 -45.84
CA TYR A 418 -11.46 -28.70 -46.76
C TYR A 418 -12.49 -27.65 -46.30
N SER A 419 -13.70 -28.07 -45.90
CA SER A 419 -14.74 -27.16 -45.42
C SER A 419 -14.30 -26.37 -44.20
N ASN A 420 -13.56 -27.01 -43.30
CA ASN A 420 -13.08 -26.43 -42.06
C ASN A 420 -11.92 -25.47 -42.32
N MET A 421 -11.09 -25.76 -43.32
CA MET A 421 -10.06 -24.85 -43.79
C MET A 421 -10.64 -23.56 -44.38
N VAL A 422 -11.76 -23.64 -45.11
CA VAL A 422 -12.45 -22.44 -45.64
C VAL A 422 -12.90 -21.53 -44.48
N TRP A 423 -13.43 -22.12 -43.41
CA TRP A 423 -13.80 -21.35 -42.22
C TRP A 423 -12.58 -20.69 -41.57
N LEU A 424 -11.52 -21.47 -41.30
CA LEU A 424 -10.29 -20.98 -40.68
C LEU A 424 -9.64 -19.88 -41.52
N TRP A 425 -9.58 -20.06 -42.84
CA TRP A 425 -9.05 -19.08 -43.77
C TRP A 425 -9.78 -17.74 -43.65
N ASN A 426 -11.11 -17.74 -43.66
CA ASN A 426 -11.87 -16.50 -43.59
C ASN A 426 -11.77 -15.84 -42.21
N TRP A 427 -11.71 -16.63 -41.14
CA TRP A 427 -11.70 -16.12 -39.78
C TRP A 427 -10.33 -15.57 -39.33
N THR A 428 -9.22 -16.04 -39.93
CA THR A 428 -7.84 -15.81 -39.48
C THR A 428 -7.11 -14.72 -40.30
N PRO A 429 -6.92 -13.49 -39.81
CA PRO A 429 -6.06 -12.50 -40.46
C PRO A 429 -4.58 -12.89 -40.42
N THR A 430 -3.78 -12.35 -41.34
CA THR A 430 -2.31 -12.35 -41.20
C THR A 430 -1.93 -11.65 -39.90
N GLY A 431 -0.96 -12.20 -39.17
CA GLY A 431 -0.56 -11.76 -37.85
C GLY A 431 -1.19 -12.55 -36.70
N THR A 432 -2.23 -13.36 -36.97
CA THR A 432 -2.89 -14.18 -35.93
C THR A 432 -1.88 -15.13 -35.28
N PRO A 433 -1.70 -15.09 -33.95
CA PRO A 433 -0.83 -16.01 -33.22
C PRO A 433 -1.27 -17.48 -33.40
N VAL A 434 -0.28 -18.37 -33.48
CA VAL A 434 -0.48 -19.82 -33.59
C VAL A 434 0.39 -20.50 -32.53
N ILE A 435 -0.22 -21.21 -31.59
CA ILE A 435 0.50 -21.95 -30.54
C ILE A 435 0.40 -23.45 -30.83
N VAL A 436 1.54 -24.10 -31.01
CA VAL A 436 1.61 -25.56 -31.23
C VAL A 436 2.15 -26.23 -29.97
N TYR A 437 1.44 -27.24 -29.46
CA TYR A 437 1.75 -27.89 -28.18
C TYR A 437 1.45 -29.40 -28.14
#